data_AF-A0A7K0XKX0-F1
#
_entry.id   AF-A0A7K0XKX0-F1
#
_cell.length_a   1.000
_cell.length_b   1.000
_cell.length_c   1.000
_cell.angle_alpha   90.00
_cell.angle_beta   90.00
_cell.angle_gamma   90.00
#
_symmetry.space_group_name_H-M   'P 1'
#
loop_
_entity.id
_entity.type
_entity.pdbx_description
1 polymer ?
#
loop_
_entity_poly.entity_id
_entity_poly.type
_entity_poly.pdbx_seq_one_letter_code
_entity_poly.pdbx_strand_id
1 'polypeptide(L)'
;MGVDQIVERLALQPGELILEVGLDSDCDNEFRSAIEKRIGTKFIEDATTEVVDAVLLWWRDGDGDLVDDLMDGLTYLKETGPIWLLTPKVSRDGHVEPSDIQEAAPIAGLAQTVSFAIGNDWTATKLVARKASRK
;
A
#
# COMPACT_ATOMS: atom_id res chain seq x y z
N MET A 1 -10.70 5.37 -15.97
CA MET A 1 -11.53 4.97 -14.81
C MET A 1 -11.30 6.02 -13.74
N GLY A 2 -12.34 6.55 -13.10
CA GLY A 2 -12.15 7.60 -12.09
C GLY A 2 -11.51 7.03 -10.82
N VAL A 3 -10.72 7.86 -10.12
CA VAL A 3 -10.10 7.51 -8.83
C VAL A 3 -11.12 7.04 -7.79
N ASP A 4 -12.35 7.55 -7.86
CA ASP A 4 -13.46 7.19 -6.97
C ASP A 4 -13.74 5.67 -6.97
N GLN A 5 -13.86 5.07 -8.16
CA GLN A 5 -14.10 3.64 -8.32
C GLN A 5 -12.93 2.79 -7.81
N ILE A 6 -11.71 3.32 -7.88
CA ILE A 6 -10.52 2.65 -7.36
C ILE A 6 -10.56 2.64 -5.84
N VAL A 7 -10.90 3.77 -5.22
CA VAL A 7 -11.07 3.89 -3.76
C VAL A 7 -12.17 2.95 -3.25
N GLU A 8 -13.26 2.78 -4.01
CA GLU A 8 -14.27 1.79 -3.68
C GLU A 8 -13.72 0.35 -3.67
N ARG A 9 -12.77 0.03 -4.56
CA ARG A 9 -12.12 -1.29 -4.60
C ARG A 9 -11.14 -1.52 -3.46
N LEU A 10 -10.59 -0.46 -2.86
CA LEU A 10 -9.76 -0.57 -1.66
C LEU A 10 -10.59 -1.08 -0.47
N ALA A 11 -11.91 -0.91 -0.52
CA ALA A 11 -12.85 -1.30 0.53
C ALA A 11 -12.51 -0.70 1.90
N LEU A 12 -11.95 0.52 1.90
CA LEU A 12 -11.62 1.29 3.10
C LEU A 12 -12.91 1.80 3.77
N GLN A 13 -12.91 1.78 5.10
CA GLN A 13 -14.02 2.22 5.92
C GLN A 13 -13.84 3.66 6.42
N PRO A 14 -14.93 4.42 6.59
CA PRO A 14 -14.88 5.72 7.25
C PRO A 14 -14.33 5.62 8.67
N GLY A 15 -13.37 6.48 9.01
CA GLY A 15 -12.70 6.52 10.31
C GLY A 15 -11.42 5.69 10.41
N GLU A 16 -11.04 4.94 9.36
CA GLU A 16 -9.79 4.19 9.35
C GLU A 16 -8.57 5.10 9.26
N LEU A 17 -7.51 4.74 9.97
CA LEU A 17 -6.21 5.40 9.89
C LEU A 17 -5.38 4.76 8.79
N ILE A 18 -4.83 5.59 7.90
CA ILE A 18 -3.96 5.13 6.82
C ILE A 18 -2.59 5.76 6.94
N LEU A 19 -1.57 4.91 7.07
CA LEU A 19 -0.17 5.32 6.98
C LEU A 19 0.24 5.32 5.51
N GLU A 20 0.83 6.41 5.04
CA GLU A 20 1.39 6.56 3.71
C GLU A 20 2.92 6.66 3.80
N VAL A 21 3.61 5.78 3.10
CA VAL A 21 5.08 5.69 3.07
C VAL A 21 5.56 5.79 1.61
N GLY A 22 6.69 6.48 1.39
CA GLY A 22 7.30 6.60 0.05
C GLY A 22 6.65 7.64 -0.87
N LEU A 23 5.83 8.54 -0.31
CA LEU A 23 5.21 9.64 -1.05
C LEU A 23 6.29 10.49 -1.73
N ASP A 24 6.15 10.67 -3.05
CA ASP A 24 7.00 11.56 -3.84
C ASP A 24 6.14 12.47 -4.74
N SER A 25 6.80 13.32 -5.53
CA SER A 25 6.17 14.28 -6.44
C SER A 25 5.45 13.60 -7.62
N ASP A 26 5.66 12.31 -7.83
CA ASP A 26 5.02 11.49 -8.87
C ASP A 26 3.70 10.81 -8.42
N CYS A 27 3.33 10.94 -7.15
CA CYS A 27 2.14 10.32 -6.58
C CYS A 27 0.85 11.07 -6.96
N ASP A 28 -0.23 10.31 -7.18
CA ASP A 28 -1.53 10.85 -7.59
C ASP A 28 -2.26 11.56 -6.43
N ASN A 29 -2.16 12.89 -6.37
CA ASN A 29 -2.90 13.71 -5.38
C ASN A 29 -4.43 13.57 -5.50
N GLU A 30 -4.96 13.30 -6.69
CA GLU A 30 -6.39 13.03 -6.88
C GLU A 30 -6.82 11.74 -6.19
N PHE A 31 -5.97 10.71 -6.22
CA PHE A 31 -6.22 9.44 -5.54
C PHE A 31 -6.19 9.62 -4.01
N ARG A 32 -5.19 10.34 -3.49
CA ARG A 32 -5.13 10.71 -2.07
C ARG A 32 -6.38 11.46 -1.63
N SER A 33 -6.74 12.52 -2.37
CA SER A 33 -7.93 13.32 -2.08
C SER A 33 -9.23 12.50 -2.08
N ALA A 34 -9.34 11.51 -2.98
CA ALA A 34 -10.49 10.62 -3.05
C ALA A 34 -10.55 9.66 -1.85
N ILE A 35 -9.40 9.14 -1.41
CA ILE A 35 -9.33 8.31 -0.19
C ILE A 35 -9.68 9.15 1.03
N GLU A 36 -9.07 10.32 1.23
CA GLU A 36 -9.38 11.20 2.37
C GLU A 36 -10.88 11.54 2.43
N LYS A 37 -11.51 11.79 1.28
CA LYS A 37 -12.97 11.97 1.21
C LYS A 37 -13.75 10.73 1.65
N ARG A 38 -13.24 9.54 1.35
CA ARG A 38 -13.90 8.27 1.68
C ARG A 38 -13.76 7.93 3.16
N ILE A 39 -12.54 8.03 3.70
CA ILE A 39 -12.25 7.68 5.10
C ILE A 39 -12.60 8.81 6.07
N GLY A 40 -12.57 10.07 5.62
CA GLY A 40 -12.84 11.25 6.45
C GLY A 40 -11.72 11.61 7.43
N THR A 41 -10.62 10.87 7.41
CA THR A 41 -9.38 11.08 8.17
C THR A 41 -8.27 11.52 7.21
N LYS A 42 -7.23 12.13 7.76
CA LYS A 42 -6.02 12.50 7.00
C LYS A 42 -5.03 11.34 6.99
N PHE A 43 -4.22 11.27 5.95
CA PHE A 43 -3.08 10.36 5.90
C PHE A 43 -2.03 10.71 6.95
N ILE A 44 -1.40 9.67 7.48
CA ILE A 44 -0.20 9.80 8.31
C ILE A 44 0.99 9.57 7.39
N GLU A 45 1.95 10.49 7.35
CA GLU A 45 3.10 10.41 6.46
C GLU A 45 4.31 9.83 7.19
N ASP A 46 5.05 8.92 6.53
CA ASP A 46 6.36 8.39 6.92
C ASP A 46 6.35 7.42 8.11
N ALA A 47 5.90 7.86 9.28
CA ALA A 47 5.85 7.03 10.48
C ALA A 47 4.73 7.45 11.44
N THR A 48 4.24 6.48 12.20
CA THR A 48 3.22 6.67 13.23
C THR A 48 3.66 6.02 14.53
N THR A 49 3.12 6.47 15.65
CA THR A 49 3.28 5.75 16.95
C THR A 49 2.02 4.99 17.33
N GLU A 50 0.93 5.19 16.58
CA GLU A 50 -0.36 4.56 16.78
C GLU A 50 -0.60 3.48 15.73
N VAL A 51 -1.38 2.47 16.11
CA VAL A 51 -1.74 1.37 15.20
C VAL A 51 -2.68 1.89 14.12
N VAL A 52 -2.32 1.67 12.85
CA VAL A 52 -3.12 2.06 11.69
C VAL A 52 -3.93 0.90 11.14
N ASP A 53 -5.03 1.23 10.46
CA ASP A 53 -5.94 0.24 9.89
C ASP A 53 -5.47 -0.28 8.53
N ALA A 54 -4.82 0.58 7.74
CA ALA A 54 -4.21 0.23 6.47
C ALA A 54 -2.89 1.00 6.28
N VAL A 55 -2.00 0.44 5.46
CA VAL A 55 -0.75 1.11 5.04
C VAL A 55 -0.78 1.23 3.53
N LEU A 56 -0.50 2.40 2.99
CA LEU A 56 -0.22 2.67 1.57
C LEU A 56 1.29 2.82 1.43
N LEU A 57 1.90 1.96 0.63
CA LEU A 57 3.35 1.97 0.44
C LEU A 57 3.65 2.23 -1.03
N TRP A 58 4.21 3.40 -1.32
CA TRP A 58 4.67 3.76 -2.66
C TRP A 58 6.08 3.21 -2.87
N TRP A 59 6.19 2.17 -3.70
CA TRP A 59 7.45 1.47 -3.94
C TRP A 59 7.88 1.59 -5.39
N ARG A 60 9.17 1.90 -5.60
CA ARG A 60 9.81 1.91 -6.91
C ARG A 60 10.97 0.94 -6.90
N ASP A 61 11.23 0.34 -8.04
CA ASP A 61 12.39 -0.53 -8.23
C ASP A 61 13.66 0.29 -8.03
N GLY A 62 14.47 -0.12 -7.06
CA GLY A 62 15.70 0.57 -6.68
C GLY A 62 15.59 1.58 -5.53
N ASP A 63 14.40 1.79 -4.92
CA ASP A 63 14.27 2.66 -3.72
C ASP A 63 14.98 2.05 -2.48
N GLY A 64 15.10 0.72 -2.40
CA GLY A 64 15.77 0.05 -1.29
C GLY A 64 15.47 -1.45 -1.22
N ASP A 65 15.21 -1.95 -0.01
CA ASP A 65 14.72 -3.32 0.21
C ASP A 65 13.21 -3.32 0.53
N LEU A 66 12.42 -3.86 -0.40
CA LEU A 66 10.96 -3.93 -0.27
C LEU A 66 10.55 -4.70 0.98
N VAL A 67 11.33 -5.71 1.37
CA VAL A 67 11.00 -6.57 2.49
C VAL A 67 11.08 -5.78 3.80
N ASP A 68 12.12 -4.97 3.99
CA ASP A 68 12.28 -4.14 5.19
C ASP A 68 11.16 -3.11 5.30
N ASP A 69 10.87 -2.39 4.22
CA ASP A 69 9.78 -1.41 4.16
C ASP A 69 8.40 -2.04 4.46
N LEU A 70 8.15 -3.23 3.93
CA LEU A 70 6.95 -4.01 4.25
C LEU A 70 6.90 -4.44 5.72
N MET A 71 8.03 -4.81 6.32
CA MET A 71 8.12 -5.18 7.74
C MET A 71 7.96 -3.97 8.66
N ASP A 72 8.48 -2.80 8.27
CA ASP A 72 8.35 -1.56 9.01
C ASP A 72 6.88 -1.10 9.00
N GLY A 73 6.24 -1.06 7.82
CA GLY A 73 4.81 -0.79 7.68
C GLY A 73 3.94 -1.77 8.48
N LEU A 74 4.31 -3.06 8.50
CA LEU A 74 3.63 -4.08 9.33
C LEU A 74 3.72 -3.80 10.83
N THR A 75 4.77 -3.14 11.30
CA THR A 75 4.95 -2.82 12.72
C THR A 75 3.91 -1.82 13.21
N TYR A 76 3.47 -0.94 12.32
CA TYR A 76 2.41 0.05 12.59
C TYR A 76 1.01 -0.46 12.26
N LEU A 77 0.89 -1.49 11.42
CA LEU A 77 -0.39 -2.01 10.95
C LEU A 77 -1.08 -2.89 12.01
N LYS A 78 -2.41 -2.76 12.12
CA LYS A 78 -3.21 -3.70 12.93
C LYS A 78 -3.13 -5.12 12.36
N GLU A 79 -3.35 -6.13 13.22
CA GLU A 79 -3.29 -7.56 12.84
C GLU A 79 -4.22 -7.96 11.67
N THR A 80 -5.25 -7.17 11.40
CA THR A 80 -6.24 -7.40 10.33
C THR A 80 -6.12 -6.41 9.17
N GLY A 81 -5.14 -5.51 9.20
CA GLY A 81 -4.98 -4.45 8.23
C GLY A 81 -4.38 -4.95 6.92
N PRO A 82 -4.79 -4.40 5.77
CA PRO A 82 -4.10 -4.60 4.50
C PRO A 82 -3.01 -3.55 4.29
N ILE A 83 -1.91 -3.98 3.69
CA ILE A 83 -0.89 -3.11 3.08
C ILE A 83 -1.20 -3.02 1.59
N TRP A 84 -1.34 -1.81 1.10
CA TRP A 84 -1.54 -1.46 -0.30
C TRP A 84 -0.22 -0.99 -0.88
N LEU A 85 0.49 -1.92 -1.51
CA LEU A 85 1.73 -1.66 -2.21
C LEU A 85 1.43 -1.06 -3.59
N LEU A 86 1.81 0.19 -3.82
CA LEU A 86 1.67 0.90 -5.08
C LEU A 86 2.99 0.85 -5.81
N THR A 87 2.99 0.26 -7.00
CA THR A 87 4.18 0.14 -7.85
C THR A 87 3.91 0.76 -9.22
N PRO A 88 4.90 1.41 -9.83
CA PRO A 88 4.72 2.01 -11.13
C PRO A 88 4.63 0.90 -12.20
N LYS A 89 3.87 1.17 -13.27
CA LYS A 89 3.62 0.21 -14.35
C LYS A 89 4.87 -0.02 -15.20
N VAL A 90 4.88 -1.10 -15.98
CA VAL A 90 6.00 -1.54 -16.87
C VAL A 90 6.53 -0.47 -17.83
N SER A 91 5.79 0.61 -18.06
CA SER A 91 6.18 1.72 -18.94
C SER A 91 6.73 2.94 -18.18
N ARG A 92 6.99 2.82 -16.88
CA ARG A 92 7.50 3.87 -16.00
C ARG A 92 8.81 3.43 -15.35
N ASP A 93 9.69 4.39 -15.11
CA ASP A 93 10.90 4.18 -14.31
C ASP A 93 10.54 3.73 -12.89
N GLY A 94 11.34 2.80 -12.35
CA GLY A 94 11.06 2.16 -11.07
C GLY A 94 10.00 1.06 -11.15
N HIS A 95 9.70 0.52 -12.34
CA HIS A 95 8.77 -0.61 -12.45
C HIS A 95 9.26 -1.84 -11.68
N VAL A 96 8.42 -2.29 -10.75
CA VAL A 96 8.67 -3.49 -9.96
C VAL A 96 7.90 -4.63 -10.59
N GLU A 97 8.58 -5.75 -10.89
CA GLU A 97 7.88 -6.89 -11.44
C GLU A 97 6.94 -7.50 -10.39
N PRO A 98 5.75 -7.95 -10.78
CA PRO A 98 4.85 -8.64 -9.85
C PRO A 98 5.49 -9.91 -9.27
N SER A 99 6.49 -10.48 -9.94
CA SER A 99 7.27 -11.63 -9.45
C SER A 99 8.09 -11.24 -8.22
N ASP A 100 8.81 -10.12 -8.24
CA ASP A 100 9.58 -9.63 -7.08
C ASP A 100 8.68 -9.39 -5.86
N ILE A 101 7.50 -8.81 -6.08
CA ILE A 101 6.51 -8.60 -5.00
C ILE A 101 6.03 -9.94 -4.43
N GLN A 102 5.79 -10.93 -5.30
CA GLN A 102 5.36 -12.28 -4.89
C GLN A 102 6.45 -13.04 -4.12
N GLU A 103 7.72 -12.76 -4.39
CA GLU A 103 8.85 -13.32 -3.66
C GLU A 103 9.11 -12.56 -2.34
N ALA A 104 9.02 -11.23 -2.35
CA ALA A 104 9.24 -10.37 -1.19
C ALA A 104 8.14 -10.49 -0.12
N ALA A 105 6.86 -10.52 -0.54
CA ALA A 105 5.73 -10.60 0.37
C ALA A 105 5.84 -11.74 1.40
N PRO A 106 6.06 -13.02 1.03
CA PRO A 106 6.20 -14.10 2.00
C PRO A 106 7.46 -14.00 2.86
N ILE A 107 8.50 -13.28 2.44
CA ILE A 107 9.69 -13.01 3.25
C ILE A 107 9.32 -12.03 4.37
N ALA A 108 8.60 -10.95 4.03
CA ALA A 108 8.09 -9.96 4.99
C ALA A 108 6.97 -10.51 5.90
N GLY A 109 6.47 -11.73 5.65
CA GLY A 109 5.34 -12.29 6.40
C GLY A 109 3.97 -11.85 5.88
N LEU A 110 3.92 -11.37 4.64
CA LEU A 110 2.71 -10.97 3.94
C LEU A 110 2.29 -12.01 2.90
N ALA A 111 1.03 -11.92 2.49
CA ALA A 111 0.49 -12.65 1.36
C ALA A 111 -0.21 -11.68 0.41
N GLN A 112 0.13 -11.74 -0.87
CA GLN A 112 -0.61 -11.02 -1.91
C GLN A 112 -2.01 -11.60 -2.07
N THR A 113 -3.01 -10.74 -2.16
CA THR A 113 -4.43 -11.13 -2.28
C THR A 113 -5.05 -10.68 -3.60
N VAL A 114 -4.90 -9.41 -3.95
CA VAL A 114 -5.44 -8.84 -5.18
C VAL A 114 -4.54 -7.73 -5.68
N SER A 115 -4.40 -7.61 -7.00
CA SER A 115 -3.70 -6.50 -7.63
C SER A 115 -4.56 -5.87 -8.73
N PHE A 116 -4.47 -4.56 -8.87
CA PHE A 116 -5.14 -3.83 -9.95
C PHE A 116 -4.45 -2.51 -10.28
N ALA A 117 -4.55 -2.10 -11.54
CA ALA A 117 -4.05 -0.81 -11.97
C ALA A 117 -4.82 0.33 -11.30
N ILE A 118 -4.08 1.31 -10.77
CA ILE A 118 -4.62 2.54 -10.21
C ILE A 118 -4.19 3.73 -11.08
N GLY A 119 -5.17 4.48 -11.56
CA GLY A 119 -4.92 5.54 -12.54
C GLY A 119 -4.31 5.00 -13.83
N ASN A 120 -3.51 5.83 -14.48
CA ASN A 120 -2.87 5.47 -15.75
C ASN A 120 -1.49 4.83 -15.54
N ASP A 121 -0.82 5.15 -14.42
CA ASP A 121 0.63 4.96 -14.26
C ASP A 121 1.03 4.02 -13.12
N TRP A 122 0.12 3.73 -12.19
CA TRP A 122 0.40 2.94 -10.99
C TRP A 122 -0.41 1.65 -10.93
N THR A 123 0.02 0.72 -10.09
CA THR A 123 -0.66 -0.55 -9.78
C THR A 123 -0.70 -0.73 -8.28
N ALA A 124 -1.89 -0.87 -7.71
CA ALA A 124 -2.07 -1.18 -6.29
C ALA A 124 -2.19 -2.69 -6.10
N THR A 125 -1.37 -3.20 -5.19
CA THR A 125 -1.32 -4.59 -4.78
C THR A 125 -1.66 -4.70 -3.31
N LYS A 126 -2.71 -5.46 -3.00
CA LYS A 126 -3.14 -5.74 -1.64
C LYS A 126 -2.34 -6.90 -1.06
N LEU A 127 -1.53 -6.59 -0.06
CA LEU A 127 -0.79 -7.51 0.78
C LEU A 127 -1.48 -7.58 2.15
N VAL A 128 -1.61 -8.75 2.72
CA VAL A 128 -2.17 -8.92 4.08
C VAL A 128 -1.20 -9.71 4.93
N ALA A 129 -1.10 -9.38 6.22
CA ALA A 129 -0.32 -10.17 7.16
C ALA A 129 -0.81 -11.62 7.12
N ARG A 130 0.09 -12.55 6.79
CA ARG A 130 -0.23 -13.96 7.01
C ARG A 130 -0.31 -14.12 8.51
N LYS A 131 -1.42 -14.65 9.04
CA LYS A 131 -1.47 -15.07 10.44
C LYS A 131 -0.29 -16.02 10.64
N ALA A 132 0.77 -15.53 11.25
CA ALA A 132 1.80 -16.39 11.77
C ALA A 132 1.07 -17.19 12.85
N SER A 133 0.71 -18.43 12.51
CA SER A 133 0.36 -19.44 13.49
C SER A 133 1.58 -19.60 14.38
N ARG A 134 1.71 -18.71 15.37
CA ARG A 134 2.73 -18.78 16.42
C ARG A 134 2.38 -20.04 17.20
N LYS A 135 3.10 -21.12 16.89
CA LYS A 135 3.01 -22.38 17.61
C LYS A 135 4.06 -22.38 18.72
#